data_AF-A0AA39XK56-F1
#
_entry.id   AF-A0AA39XK56-F1
#
_cell.length_a   1.000
_cell.length_b   1.000
_cell.length_c   1.000
_cell.angle_alpha   90.00
_cell.angle_beta   90.00
_cell.angle_gamma   90.00
#
_symmetry.space_group_name_H-M   'P 1'
#
loop_
_entity.id
_entity.type
_entity.pdbx_description
1 polymer ?
#
loop_
_entity_poly.entity_id
_entity_poly.type
_entity_poly.pdbx_seq_one_letter_code
_entity_poly.pdbx_strand_id
1 'polypeptide(L)'
;MAIVMPRGYRSATEYCFREEQADAIVRVAAYHRKDYDRSVIWFSPREHVDISQSIPTPFPRTSNTGLSSLDQLPLELLDDILLRLDMYSLFKFRQTNLRSRSMVGSLKQYQMVVLHGLNPFCVLLRTRFAVSLADFYYALCTKDCTFCSEFGGFISLLTWDRCCFKCL
;
A
#
# COMPACT_ATOMS: atom_id res chain seq x y z
N MET A 1 15.03 -16.98 -29.80
CA MET A 1 13.78 -16.85 -29.01
C MET A 1 13.96 -15.68 -28.06
N ALA A 2 13.38 -14.52 -28.40
CA ALA A 2 13.55 -13.29 -27.62
C ALA A 2 12.71 -13.37 -26.34
N ILE A 3 13.36 -13.16 -25.20
CA ILE A 3 12.72 -13.07 -23.87
C ILE A 3 11.86 -11.81 -23.88
N VAL A 4 10.53 -12.00 -23.87
CA VAL A 4 9.57 -10.90 -23.67
C VAL A 4 9.72 -10.43 -22.23
N MET A 5 10.53 -9.38 -22.02
CA MET A 5 10.62 -8.73 -20.72
C MET A 5 9.31 -8.01 -20.40
N PRO A 6 8.82 -8.07 -19.14
CA PRO A 6 7.55 -7.47 -18.76
C PRO A 6 7.57 -5.94 -18.95
N ARG A 7 6.40 -5.35 -19.21
CA ARG A 7 6.17 -3.91 -19.35
C ARG A 7 6.45 -3.18 -18.02
N GLY A 8 7.73 -3.05 -17.66
CA GLY A 8 8.19 -2.11 -16.65
C GLY A 8 8.34 -0.70 -17.24
N TYR A 9 8.46 0.28 -16.33
CA TYR A 9 8.71 1.70 -16.58
C TYR A 9 9.74 1.91 -17.70
N ARG A 10 9.27 2.34 -18.87
CA ARG A 10 10.15 2.86 -19.92
C ARG A 10 10.14 4.38 -19.81
N SER A 11 11.32 4.96 -19.60
CA SER A 11 11.53 6.40 -19.83
C SER A 11 11.01 6.76 -21.22
N ALA A 12 10.28 7.88 -21.35
CA ALA A 12 9.76 8.36 -22.63
C ALA A 12 10.90 8.67 -23.62
N THR A 13 12.10 8.92 -23.10
CA THR A 13 13.33 9.15 -23.84
C THR A 13 14.25 7.94 -23.66
N GLU A 14 14.82 7.43 -24.75
CA GLU A 14 15.87 6.42 -24.68
C GLU A 14 17.09 7.01 -23.96
N TYR A 15 17.32 6.59 -22.72
CA TYR A 15 18.38 7.15 -21.88
C TYR A 15 19.72 6.52 -22.28
N CYS A 16 20.48 7.22 -23.10
CA CYS A 16 21.82 6.83 -23.50
C CYS A 16 22.84 7.43 -22.52
N PHE A 17 23.61 6.57 -21.84
CA PHE A 17 24.70 6.98 -20.96
C PHE A 17 25.99 6.33 -21.44
N ARG A 18 27.12 6.98 -21.16
CA ARG A 18 28.42 6.41 -21.51
C ARG A 18 28.75 5.27 -20.55
N GLU A 19 29.33 4.19 -21.07
CA GLU A 19 29.67 3.00 -20.27
C GLU A 19 30.59 3.34 -19.08
N GLU A 20 31.48 4.31 -19.25
CA GLU A 20 32.34 4.87 -18.19
C GLU A 20 31.56 5.50 -17.02
N GLN A 21 30.32 5.93 -17.25
CA GLN A 21 29.46 6.53 -16.23
C GLN A 21 28.57 5.50 -15.51
N ALA A 22 28.51 4.25 -15.99
CA ALA A 22 27.63 3.20 -15.46
C ALA A 22 27.81 3.01 -13.95
N ASP A 23 29.06 2.86 -13.53
CA ASP A 23 29.44 2.60 -12.15
C ASP A 23 29.17 3.82 -11.24
N ALA A 24 29.34 5.04 -11.75
CA ALA A 24 28.95 6.26 -11.04
C ALA A 24 27.43 6.40 -10.89
N ILE A 25 26.67 6.09 -11.95
CA ILE A 25 25.21 6.10 -11.93
C ILE A 25 24.69 5.08 -10.91
N VAL A 26 25.20 3.85 -10.93
CA VAL A 26 24.81 2.80 -9.96
C VAL A 26 25.15 3.25 -8.54
N ARG A 27 26.35 3.78 -8.29
CA ARG A 27 26.73 4.30 -6.97
C ARG A 27 25.78 5.37 -6.46
N VAL A 28 25.43 6.34 -7.30
CA VAL A 28 24.55 7.46 -6.91
C VAL A 28 23.11 7.01 -6.74
N ALA A 29 22.59 6.17 -7.65
CA ALA A 29 21.22 5.67 -7.60
C ALA A 29 21.00 4.63 -6.48
N ALA A 30 22.03 3.84 -6.16
CA ALA A 30 22.00 2.90 -5.04
C ALA A 30 22.37 3.55 -3.70
N TYR A 31 22.75 4.83 -3.68
CA TYR A 31 23.06 5.54 -2.44
C TYR A 31 21.80 5.66 -1.58
N HIS A 32 21.74 4.81 -0.57
CA HIS A 32 20.72 4.88 0.46
C HIS A 32 21.02 6.03 1.42
N ARG A 33 20.33 7.17 1.26
CA ARG A 33 20.46 8.31 2.18
C ARG A 33 19.84 7.96 3.54
N LYS A 34 20.66 7.44 4.45
CA LYS A 34 20.25 7.00 5.81
C LYS A 34 19.55 8.09 6.63
N ASP A 35 19.77 9.36 6.32
CA ASP A 35 19.11 10.48 6.99
C ASP A 35 17.61 10.54 6.70
N TYR A 36 17.15 9.97 5.58
CA TYR A 36 15.72 9.86 5.29
C TYR A 36 15.02 8.91 6.26
N ASP A 37 15.57 7.73 6.53
CA ASP A 37 14.99 6.78 7.50
C ASP A 37 14.88 7.38 8.91
N ARG A 38 15.72 8.36 9.24
CA ARG A 38 15.68 9.07 10.52
C ARG A 38 14.66 10.21 10.57
N SER A 39 14.23 10.73 9.42
CA SER A 39 13.32 11.87 9.32
C SER A 39 11.88 11.47 9.01
N VAL A 40 11.63 10.23 8.60
CA VAL A 40 10.28 9.71 8.32
C VAL A 40 9.98 8.48 9.17
N ILE A 41 8.69 8.22 9.42
CA ILE A 41 8.29 6.96 10.06
C ILE A 41 8.53 5.84 9.06
N TRP A 42 9.46 4.95 9.38
CA TRP A 42 9.79 3.80 8.56
C TRP A 42 10.07 2.58 9.44
N PHE A 43 9.52 1.45 9.04
CA PHE A 43 9.78 0.15 9.65
C PHE A 43 10.59 -0.72 8.69
N SER A 44 11.58 -1.43 9.23
CA SER A 44 12.31 -2.41 8.44
C SER A 44 11.35 -3.51 7.97
N PRO A 45 11.43 -3.98 6.70
CA PRO A 45 10.60 -5.10 6.24
C PRO A 45 10.69 -6.34 7.13
N ARG A 46 11.83 -6.50 7.84
CA ARG A 46 12.06 -7.59 8.79
C ARG A 46 11.13 -7.54 10.00
N GLU A 47 10.68 -6.36 10.42
CA GLU A 47 9.77 -6.21 11.56
C GLU A 47 8.38 -6.76 11.27
N HIS A 48 8.00 -6.89 9.99
CA HIS A 48 6.67 -7.31 9.58
C HIS A 48 6.66 -8.66 8.86
N VAL A 49 7.77 -9.41 8.88
CA VAL A 49 7.87 -10.68 8.14
C VAL A 49 6.80 -11.69 8.57
N ASP A 50 6.56 -11.83 9.87
CA ASP A 50 5.61 -12.79 10.45
C ASP A 50 4.14 -12.45 10.11
N ILE A 51 3.85 -11.16 9.92
CA ILE A 51 2.49 -10.68 9.64
C ILE A 51 2.22 -10.54 8.14
N SER A 52 3.28 -10.41 7.32
CA SER A 52 3.19 -10.10 5.88
C SER A 52 2.33 -11.11 5.11
N GLN A 53 2.35 -12.38 5.49
CA GLN A 53 1.57 -13.44 4.84
C GLN A 53 0.15 -13.59 5.42
N SER A 54 -0.05 -13.23 6.69
CA SER A 54 -1.29 -13.44 7.44
C SER A 54 -2.35 -12.34 7.21
N ILE A 55 -1.91 -11.13 6.84
CA ILE A 55 -2.77 -9.97 6.59
C ILE A 55 -3.50 -10.06 5.24
N PRO A 56 -2.88 -10.48 4.12
CA PRO A 56 -3.56 -10.58 2.83
C PRO A 56 -4.36 -11.87 2.67
N THR A 57 -3.95 -12.98 3.31
CA THR A 57 -4.57 -14.28 3.08
C THR A 57 -5.83 -14.50 3.93
N PRO A 58 -6.95 -14.94 3.32
CA PRO A 58 -8.05 -15.52 4.08
C PRO A 58 -7.61 -16.88 4.63
N PHE A 59 -8.21 -17.31 5.74
CA PHE A 59 -7.94 -18.65 6.26
C PHE A 59 -8.54 -19.69 5.31
N PRO A 60 -7.89 -20.87 5.13
CA PRO A 60 -8.36 -21.93 4.23
C PRO A 60 -9.64 -22.65 4.72
N ARG A 61 -10.32 -22.10 5.72
CA ARG A 61 -11.54 -22.66 6.31
C ARG A 61 -12.75 -21.94 5.73
N THR A 62 -13.68 -22.71 5.19
CA THR A 62 -15.00 -22.21 4.82
C THR A 62 -15.83 -22.00 6.09
N SER A 63 -16.55 -20.87 6.16
CA SER A 63 -17.53 -20.63 7.22
C SER A 63 -18.93 -20.80 6.68
N ASN A 64 -19.73 -21.63 7.34
CA ASN A 64 -21.17 -21.74 7.06
C ASN A 64 -21.99 -20.65 7.79
N THR A 65 -21.34 -19.81 8.59
CA THR A 65 -21.95 -18.68 9.28
C THR A 65 -21.87 -17.42 8.43
N GLY A 66 -23.02 -16.78 8.19
CA GLY A 66 -23.13 -15.50 7.49
C GLY A 66 -22.69 -14.31 8.36
N LEU A 67 -22.65 -13.10 7.78
CA LEU A 67 -22.48 -11.84 8.51
C LEU A 67 -23.74 -11.40 9.28
N SER A 68 -24.75 -12.26 9.40
CA SER A 68 -26.00 -12.00 10.12
C SER A 68 -26.79 -10.88 9.44
N SER A 69 -27.12 -9.78 10.12
CA SER A 69 -27.91 -8.68 9.56
C SER A 69 -27.25 -8.00 8.35
N LEU A 70 -25.92 -8.01 8.25
CA LEU A 70 -25.20 -7.46 7.10
C LEU A 70 -25.41 -8.27 5.81
N ASP A 71 -25.78 -9.56 5.91
CA ASP A 71 -26.10 -10.37 4.72
C ASP A 71 -27.41 -9.92 4.05
N GLN A 72 -28.18 -9.04 4.68
CA GLN A 72 -29.38 -8.44 4.08
C GLN A 72 -29.04 -7.35 3.06
N LEU A 73 -27.79 -6.85 3.05
CA LEU A 73 -27.34 -5.84 2.12
C LEU A 73 -26.89 -6.48 0.80
N PRO A 74 -27.19 -5.85 -0.35
CA PRO A 74 -26.53 -6.17 -1.61
C PRO A 74 -25.00 -6.11 -1.47
N LEU A 75 -24.31 -6.98 -2.22
CA LEU A 75 -22.86 -7.10 -2.18
C LEU A 75 -22.18 -5.75 -2.50
N GLU A 76 -22.74 -4.99 -3.43
CA GLU A 76 -22.21 -3.69 -3.86
C GLU A 76 -22.23 -2.67 -2.72
N LEU A 77 -23.27 -2.69 -1.88
CA LEU A 77 -23.35 -1.80 -0.71
C LEU A 77 -22.36 -2.24 0.37
N LEU A 78 -22.17 -3.55 0.56
CA LEU A 78 -21.16 -4.05 1.48
C LEU A 78 -19.76 -3.63 1.02
N ASP A 79 -19.43 -3.79 -0.25
CA ASP A 79 -18.13 -3.40 -0.79
C ASP A 79 -17.89 -1.88 -0.67
N ASP A 80 -18.89 -1.04 -0.96
CA ASP A 80 -18.79 0.43 -0.77
C ASP A 80 -18.57 0.80 0.70
N ILE A 81 -19.28 0.16 1.63
CA ILE A 81 -19.07 0.36 3.07
C ILE A 81 -17.64 0.01 3.46
N LEU A 82 -17.14 -1.15 3.03
CA LEU A 82 -15.78 -1.60 3.35
C LEU A 82 -14.70 -0.69 2.77
N LEU A 83 -14.94 -0.12 1.58
CA LEU A 83 -14.03 0.86 0.96
C LEU A 83 -13.96 2.17 1.75
N ARG A 84 -15.07 2.58 2.37
CA ARG A 84 -15.17 3.82 3.16
C ARG A 84 -14.72 3.66 4.61
N LEU A 85 -14.64 2.43 5.12
CA LEU A 85 -14.12 2.17 6.47
C LEU A 85 -12.64 2.56 6.57
N ASP A 86 -12.29 3.18 7.70
CA ASP A 86 -10.89 3.45 8.02
C ASP A 86 -10.10 2.15 8.24
N MET A 87 -8.79 2.17 7.97
CA MET A 87 -7.95 0.98 8.03
C MET A 87 -7.98 0.29 9.40
N TYR A 88 -8.13 1.03 10.50
CA TYR A 88 -8.21 0.45 11.84
C TYR A 88 -9.54 -0.29 12.05
N SER A 89 -10.67 0.35 11.74
CA SER A 89 -12.00 -0.27 11.79
C SER A 89 -12.10 -1.46 10.85
N LEU A 90 -11.55 -1.36 9.63
CA LEU A 90 -11.50 -2.46 8.67
C LEU A 90 -10.68 -3.63 9.20
N PHE A 91 -9.52 -3.35 9.83
CA PHE A 91 -8.68 -4.37 10.44
C PHE A 91 -9.37 -5.09 11.61
N LYS A 92 -10.15 -4.36 12.41
CA LYS A 92 -10.98 -4.93 13.49
C LYS A 92 -12.15 -5.74 12.94
N PHE A 93 -12.85 -5.23 11.93
CA PHE A 93 -13.95 -5.92 11.26
C PHE A 93 -13.48 -7.26 10.65
N ARG A 94 -12.30 -7.27 10.02
CA ARG A 94 -11.67 -8.49 9.48
C ARG A 94 -11.44 -9.58 10.55
N GLN A 95 -11.40 -9.23 11.83
CA GLN A 95 -11.17 -10.16 12.95
C GLN A 95 -12.45 -10.65 13.62
N THR A 96 -13.63 -10.16 13.24
CA THR A 96 -14.89 -10.52 13.93
C THR A 96 -15.36 -11.93 13.61
N ASN A 97 -15.25 -12.37 12.35
CA ASN A 97 -15.57 -13.74 11.94
C ASN A 97 -14.83 -14.13 10.64
N LEU A 98 -14.96 -15.40 10.24
CA LEU A 98 -14.31 -15.92 9.04
C LEU A 98 -14.87 -15.31 7.74
N ARG A 99 -16.17 -15.00 7.71
CA ARG A 99 -16.84 -14.41 6.55
C ARG A 99 -16.39 -12.97 6.31
N SER A 100 -16.33 -12.14 7.35
CA SER A 100 -15.80 -10.77 7.30
C SER A 100 -14.33 -10.79 6.88
N ARG A 101 -13.55 -11.75 7.37
CA ARG A 101 -12.17 -11.94 6.93
C ARG A 101 -12.06 -12.22 5.44
N SER A 102 -12.90 -13.13 4.93
CA SER A 102 -12.96 -13.49 3.51
C SER A 102 -13.38 -12.30 2.65
N MET A 103 -14.42 -11.58 3.07
CA MET A 103 -14.98 -10.43 2.35
C MET A 103 -13.97 -9.28 2.22
N VAL A 104 -13.29 -8.91 3.32
CA VAL A 104 -12.21 -7.91 3.26
C VAL A 104 -11.04 -8.43 2.41
N GLY A 105 -10.70 -9.71 2.52
CA GLY A 105 -9.63 -10.34 1.74
C GLY A 105 -9.91 -10.43 0.24
N SER A 106 -11.17 -10.47 -0.19
CA SER A 106 -11.54 -10.48 -1.61
C SER A 106 -11.48 -9.11 -2.28
N LEU A 107 -11.48 -8.01 -1.50
CA LEU A 107 -11.37 -6.67 -2.05
C LEU A 107 -9.99 -6.45 -2.67
N LYS A 108 -9.97 -6.09 -3.97
CA LYS A 108 -8.73 -5.85 -4.69
C LYS A 108 -7.92 -4.70 -4.09
N GLN A 109 -8.60 -3.63 -3.67
CA GLN A 109 -8.01 -2.46 -3.03
C GLN A 109 -7.27 -2.87 -1.75
N TYR A 110 -7.91 -3.68 -0.90
CA TYR A 110 -7.30 -4.18 0.33
C TYR A 110 -6.07 -5.05 0.04
N GLN A 111 -6.16 -5.95 -0.94
CA GLN A 111 -5.01 -6.77 -1.35
C GLN A 111 -3.83 -5.91 -1.80
N MET A 112 -4.07 -4.89 -2.64
CA MET A 112 -3.02 -4.01 -3.13
C MET A 112 -2.38 -3.20 -2.00
N VAL A 113 -3.19 -2.68 -1.07
CA VAL A 113 -2.72 -1.94 0.11
C VAL A 113 -1.85 -2.81 1.00
N VAL A 114 -2.25 -4.04 1.29
CA VAL A 114 -1.47 -4.92 2.16
C VAL A 114 -0.20 -5.43 1.49
N LEU A 115 -0.25 -5.73 0.18
CA LEU A 115 0.90 -6.26 -0.55
C LEU A 115 1.98 -5.21 -0.81
N HIS A 116 1.60 -3.98 -1.11
CA HIS A 116 2.54 -2.93 -1.54
C HIS A 116 2.68 -1.78 -0.53
N GLY A 117 1.74 -1.65 0.41
CA GLY A 117 1.67 -0.55 1.38
C GLY A 117 1.74 -1.02 2.83
N LEU A 118 2.33 -2.19 3.12
CA LEU A 118 2.34 -2.75 4.49
C LEU A 118 2.97 -1.80 5.53
N ASN A 119 4.02 -1.06 5.14
CA ASN A 119 4.67 -0.11 6.04
C ASN A 119 3.72 1.04 6.43
N PRO A 120 3.16 1.85 5.50
CA PRO A 120 2.16 2.86 5.85
C PRO A 120 0.91 2.28 6.52
N PHE A 121 0.49 1.05 6.17
CA PHE A 121 -0.59 0.36 6.86
C PHE A 121 -0.30 0.15 8.35
N CYS A 122 0.90 -0.35 8.69
CA CYS A 122 1.33 -0.50 10.08
C CYS A 122 1.48 0.84 10.79
N VAL A 123 1.90 1.90 10.10
CA VAL A 123 1.91 3.27 10.67
C VAL A 123 0.51 3.66 11.12
N LEU A 124 -0.49 3.54 10.23
CA LEU A 124 -1.89 3.88 10.56
C LEU A 124 -2.42 3.12 11.77
N LEU A 125 -2.12 1.82 11.87
CA LEU A 125 -2.56 1.02 13.01
C LEU A 125 -1.90 1.45 14.33
N ARG A 126 -0.63 1.87 14.29
CA ARG A 126 0.14 2.33 15.47
C ARG A 126 -0.22 3.75 15.88
N THR A 127 -0.45 4.65 14.93
CA THR A 127 -0.82 6.05 15.18
C THR A 127 -2.31 6.25 15.40
N ARG A 128 -3.15 5.26 15.05
CA ARG A 128 -4.62 5.34 15.05
C ARG A 128 -5.16 6.47 14.19
N PHE A 129 -4.42 6.82 13.13
CA PHE A 129 -4.87 7.81 12.16
C PHE A 129 -5.93 7.17 11.25
N ALA A 130 -7.06 7.87 11.08
CA ALA A 130 -8.22 7.33 10.39
C ALA A 130 -8.17 7.69 8.90
N VAL A 131 -7.85 6.69 8.07
CA VAL A 131 -7.80 6.81 6.61
C VAL A 131 -8.60 5.67 6.01
N SER A 132 -9.49 5.98 5.08
CA SER A 132 -10.31 4.98 4.42
C SER A 132 -9.49 4.04 3.53
N LEU A 133 -9.99 2.83 3.28
CA LEU A 133 -9.36 1.92 2.32
C LEU A 133 -9.28 2.55 0.92
N ALA A 134 -10.31 3.30 0.52
CA ALA A 134 -10.33 4.01 -0.76
C ALA A 134 -9.22 5.07 -0.85
N ASP A 135 -9.06 5.92 0.17
CA ASP A 135 -8.04 6.97 0.20
C ASP A 135 -6.63 6.40 0.26
N PHE A 136 -6.44 5.32 1.03
CA PHE A 136 -5.18 4.58 1.04
C PHE A 136 -4.85 4.07 -0.36
N TYR A 137 -5.78 3.35 -0.98
CA TYR A 137 -5.58 2.78 -2.30
C TYR A 137 -5.32 3.87 -3.34
N TYR A 138 -6.04 4.98 -3.29
CA TYR A 138 -5.82 6.14 -4.15
C TYR A 138 -4.40 6.70 -3.98
N ALA A 139 -3.96 6.95 -2.74
CA ALA A 139 -2.61 7.42 -2.47
C ALA A 139 -1.54 6.44 -2.97
N LEU A 140 -1.77 5.13 -2.88
CA LEU A 140 -0.86 4.10 -3.38
C LEU A 140 -0.77 4.11 -4.92
N CYS A 141 -1.89 4.39 -5.61
CA CYS A 141 -1.97 4.45 -7.06
C CYS A 141 -1.49 5.79 -7.64
N THR A 142 -1.43 6.85 -6.83
CA THR A 142 -0.86 8.13 -7.22
C THR A 142 0.66 8.07 -7.22
N LYS A 143 1.30 8.58 -8.27
CA LYS A 143 2.76 8.67 -8.37
C LYS A 143 3.31 10.07 -8.11
N ASP A 144 2.47 11.08 -8.34
CA ASP A 144 2.87 12.47 -8.35
C ASP A 144 2.66 13.11 -6.98
N CYS A 145 3.48 14.10 -6.66
CA CYS A 145 3.36 14.92 -5.48
C CYS A 145 2.18 15.86 -5.67
N THR A 146 1.31 15.96 -4.65
CA THR A 146 0.13 16.83 -4.66
C THR A 146 0.49 18.31 -4.90
N PHE A 147 1.68 18.76 -4.48
CA PHE A 147 2.07 20.17 -4.52
C PHE A 147 2.88 20.57 -5.76
N CYS A 148 3.80 19.73 -6.22
CA CYS A 148 4.72 20.08 -7.31
C CYS A 148 4.66 19.15 -8.52
N SER A 149 3.80 18.11 -8.48
CA SER A 149 3.64 17.10 -9.54
C SER A 149 4.88 16.27 -9.89
N GLU A 150 6.01 16.49 -9.20
CA GLU A 150 7.18 15.61 -9.24
C GLU A 150 6.90 14.27 -8.53
N PHE A 151 7.80 13.30 -8.63
CA PHE A 151 7.62 12.00 -7.98
C PHE A 151 7.42 12.12 -6.45
N GLY A 152 6.26 11.65 -5.98
CA GLY A 152 5.83 11.65 -4.58
C GLY A 152 6.26 10.39 -3.84
N GLY A 153 7.53 10.32 -3.44
CA GLY A 153 8.08 9.15 -2.74
C GLY A 153 7.53 8.90 -1.33
N PHE A 154 6.85 9.88 -0.73
CA PHE A 154 6.42 9.87 0.66
C PHE A 154 4.91 10.10 0.78
N ILE A 155 4.35 9.80 1.96
CA ILE A 155 2.97 10.12 2.33
C ILE A 155 3.01 11.02 3.56
N SER A 156 2.37 12.18 3.49
CA SER A 156 2.13 13.04 4.65
C SER A 156 1.10 12.37 5.56
N LEU A 157 1.45 12.08 6.80
CA LEU A 157 0.49 11.48 7.75
C LEU A 157 -0.62 12.44 8.17
N LEU A 158 -0.41 13.75 8.05
CA LEU A 158 -1.38 14.74 8.49
C LEU A 158 -2.53 14.91 7.49
N THR A 159 -2.21 14.87 6.19
CA THR A 159 -3.18 15.10 5.11
C THR A 159 -3.47 13.84 4.30
N TRP A 160 -2.69 12.79 4.49
CA TRP A 160 -2.72 11.56 3.69
C TRP A 160 -2.45 11.76 2.20
N ASP A 161 -1.64 12.78 1.86
CA ASP A 161 -1.26 13.10 0.50
C ASP A 161 0.12 12.57 0.12
N ARG A 162 0.30 12.23 -1.15
CA ARG A 162 1.64 11.93 -1.69
C ARG A 162 2.47 13.18 -1.87
N CYS A 163 3.67 13.15 -1.31
CA CYS A 163 4.59 14.28 -1.31
C CYS A 163 6.00 13.85 -1.70
N CYS A 164 6.72 14.75 -2.37
CA CYS A 164 8.17 14.63 -2.47
C CYS A 164 8.81 15.16 -1.17
N PHE A 165 10.06 14.78 -0.89
CA PHE A 165 10.76 15.20 0.33
C PHE A 165 10.86 16.73 0.48
N LYS A 166 10.90 17.49 -0.63
CA LYS A 166 11.01 18.95 -0.62
C LYS A 166 9.70 19.65 -0.23
N CYS A 167 8.56 18.96 -0.38
CA CYS A 167 7.22 19.52 -0.11
C CYS A 167 6.64 19.01 1.22
N LEU A 168 7.31 18.06 1.88
CA LEU A 168 7.06 17.72 3.29
C LEU A 168 7.70 18.75 4.21
#